data_AF-A0A7S0I3F9-F1
#
_entry.id   AF-A0A7S0I3F9-F1
#
_cell.length_a   1.000
_cell.length_b   1.000
_cell.length_c   1.000
_cell.angle_alpha   90.00
_cell.angle_beta   90.00
_cell.angle_gamma   90.00
#
_symmetry.space_group_name_H-M   'P 1'
#
loop_
_entity.id
_entity.type
_entity.pdbx_description
1 polymer ?
#
loop_
_entity_poly.entity_id
_entity_poly.type
_entity_poly.pdbx_seq_one_letter_code
_entity_poly.pdbx_strand_id
1 'polypeptide(L)'
;GLGEASNAVQPGPVLSVLSETGLAGMCPVVAHVLGDEDDRHRDEGVLMPNEYLDHVTAVNQLACTARQLRRDVSDGQFKYAAHKIALLYHAVNLSKVHRDVLRKRIEEHFEDIKIATETSDPPQETAPGLGPELVSWVVELCDE
;
A
#
# COMPACT_ATOMS: atom_id res chain seq x y z
N GLY A 1 -3.74 47.91 -24.39
CA GLY A 1 -4.46 46.65 -24.19
C GLY A 1 -3.45 45.55 -24.02
N LEU A 2 -3.73 44.64 -23.08
CA LEU A 2 -3.11 43.33 -22.87
C LEU A 2 -1.65 43.34 -22.38
N GLY A 3 -1.50 43.43 -21.06
CA GLY A 3 -0.35 42.86 -20.36
C GLY A 3 -0.76 41.48 -19.85
N GLU A 4 -0.20 40.43 -20.45
CA GLU A 4 -0.33 39.05 -20.00
C GLU A 4 0.27 38.95 -18.59
N ALA A 5 -0.59 38.89 -17.58
CA ALA A 5 -0.21 38.49 -16.24
C ALA A 5 0.15 37.01 -16.30
N SER A 6 1.45 36.74 -16.44
CA SER A 6 2.03 35.41 -16.25
C SER A 6 1.62 34.93 -14.87
N ASN A 7 0.64 34.04 -14.84
CA ASN A 7 0.08 33.44 -13.63
C ASN A 7 1.07 32.38 -13.14
N ALA A 8 2.24 32.83 -12.70
CA ALA A 8 3.25 31.97 -12.10
C ALA A 8 2.67 31.40 -10.80
N VAL A 9 2.20 30.15 -10.89
CA VAL A 9 1.72 29.39 -9.75
C VAL A 9 2.88 29.30 -8.75
N GLN A 10 2.80 30.08 -7.68
CA GLN A 10 3.73 29.97 -6.56
C GLN A 10 3.66 28.53 -6.03
N PRO A 11 4.78 27.78 -5.96
CA PRO A 11 4.74 26.40 -5.52
C PRO A 11 4.24 26.36 -4.07
N GLY A 12 3.07 25.76 -3.86
CA GLY A 12 2.52 25.57 -2.53
C GLY A 12 3.43 24.69 -1.66
N PRO A 13 3.19 24.62 -0.34
CA PRO A 13 4.06 23.90 0.61
C PRO A 13 4.23 22.40 0.30
N VAL A 14 3.31 21.81 -0.46
CA VAL A 14 3.42 20.43 -0.93
C VAL A 14 4.54 20.28 -1.97
N LEU A 15 4.68 21.24 -2.88
CA LEU A 15 5.67 21.19 -3.97
C LEU A 15 7.10 21.39 -3.46
N SER A 16 7.29 22.22 -2.42
CA SER A 16 8.60 22.37 -1.76
C SER A 16 9.02 21.10 -1.03
N VAL A 17 8.10 20.47 -0.30
CA VAL A 17 8.36 19.20 0.40
C VAL A 17 8.71 18.08 -0.59
N LEU A 18 8.03 18.01 -1.73
CA LEU A 18 8.32 17.01 -2.78
C LEU A 18 9.71 17.20 -3.40
N SER A 19 10.18 18.44 -3.52
CA SER A 19 11.54 18.75 -3.98
C SER A 19 12.60 18.38 -2.94
N GLU A 20 12.41 18.82 -1.69
CA GLU A 20 13.36 18.60 -0.57
C GLU A 20 13.54 17.12 -0.22
N THR A 21 12.51 16.31 -0.42
CA THR A 21 12.53 14.87 -0.15
C THR A 21 13.08 14.03 -1.31
N GLY A 22 13.41 14.66 -2.46
CA GLY A 22 13.85 13.96 -3.67
C GLY A 22 12.73 13.26 -4.44
N LEU A 23 11.48 13.34 -3.97
CA LEU A 23 10.29 12.78 -4.63
C LEU A 23 10.04 13.42 -6.00
N ALA A 24 10.45 14.67 -6.20
CA ALA A 24 10.43 15.35 -7.50
C ALA A 24 11.31 14.65 -8.57
N GLY A 25 12.45 14.07 -8.18
CA GLY A 25 13.31 13.31 -9.10
C GLY A 25 12.81 11.89 -9.38
N MET A 26 11.92 11.37 -8.53
CA MET A 26 11.28 10.05 -8.69
C MET A 26 9.93 10.11 -9.41
N CYS A 27 9.36 11.31 -9.53
CA CYS A 27 8.08 11.55 -10.21
C CYS A 27 8.28 12.58 -11.34
N PRO A 28 8.40 12.13 -12.60
CA PRO A 28 8.66 13.01 -13.75
C PRO A 28 7.63 14.15 -13.91
N VAL A 29 6.38 13.94 -13.46
CA VAL A 29 5.33 14.97 -13.53
C VAL A 29 5.52 16.06 -12.48
N VAL A 30 6.12 15.75 -11.33
CA VAL A 30 6.42 16.75 -10.31
C VAL A 30 7.58 17.63 -10.76
N ALA A 31 8.59 17.07 -11.43
CA ALA A 31 9.65 17.85 -12.08
C ALA A 31 9.08 18.82 -13.13
N HIS A 32 8.11 18.37 -13.95
CA HIS A 32 7.42 19.22 -14.93
C HIS A 32 6.63 20.37 -14.28
N VAL A 33 5.85 20.10 -13.22
CA VAL A 33 5.11 21.14 -12.47
C VAL A 33 6.04 22.12 -11.75
N LEU A 34 7.23 21.67 -11.36
CA LEU A 34 8.28 22.48 -10.74
C LEU A 34 9.12 23.31 -11.75
N GLY A 35 8.85 23.19 -13.05
CA GLY A 35 9.48 24.02 -14.09
C GLY A 35 10.67 23.36 -14.80
N ASP A 36 10.79 22.03 -14.78
CA ASP A 36 11.78 21.32 -15.59
C ASP A 36 11.22 21.12 -17.01
N GLU A 37 11.76 21.86 -17.98
CA GLU A 37 11.23 22.01 -19.36
C GLU A 37 11.59 20.84 -20.32
N ASP A 38 11.93 19.67 -19.79
CA ASP A 38 12.36 18.55 -20.64
C ASP A 38 11.14 17.74 -21.12
N ASP A 39 10.69 18.05 -22.34
CA ASP A 39 9.55 17.50 -23.11
C ASP A 39 9.56 15.96 -23.32
N ARG A 40 10.48 15.23 -22.67
CA ARG A 40 10.72 13.79 -22.85
C ARG A 40 9.72 12.87 -22.15
N HIS A 41 8.71 13.39 -21.46
CA HIS A 41 7.95 12.62 -20.46
C HIS A 41 6.47 12.39 -20.75
N ARG A 42 6.04 12.49 -22.00
CA ARG A 42 4.68 12.07 -22.43
C ARG A 42 4.55 10.55 -22.59
N ASP A 43 5.10 9.80 -21.65
CA ASP A 43 4.94 8.36 -21.58
C ASP A 43 3.65 8.07 -20.78
N GLU A 44 2.69 7.35 -21.37
CA GLU A 44 1.37 7.04 -20.76
C GLU A 44 1.51 6.23 -19.46
N GLY A 45 2.70 5.70 -19.16
CA GLY A 45 3.03 5.03 -17.89
C GLY A 45 3.31 5.97 -16.71
N VAL A 46 3.40 7.29 -16.92
CA VAL A 46 3.72 8.24 -15.86
C VAL A 46 2.45 8.68 -15.11
N LEU A 47 2.35 8.29 -13.83
CA LEU A 47 1.24 8.66 -12.94
C LEU A 47 1.24 10.17 -12.67
N MET A 48 0.06 10.79 -12.69
CA MET A 48 -0.12 12.19 -12.24
C MET A 48 0.30 12.32 -10.76
N PRO A 49 0.71 13.50 -10.26
CA PRO A 49 1.25 13.65 -8.90
C PRO A 49 0.32 13.11 -7.82
N ASN A 50 -0.99 13.33 -7.94
CA ASN A 50 -1.99 12.80 -7.02
C ASN A 50 -2.07 11.27 -7.10
N GLU A 51 -2.04 10.70 -8.31
CA GLU A 51 -2.08 9.24 -8.51
C GLU A 51 -0.81 8.55 -8.01
N TYR A 52 0.34 9.24 -8.09
CA TYR A 52 1.59 8.79 -7.53
C TYR A 52 1.56 8.81 -5.98
N LEU A 53 1.05 9.88 -5.38
CA LEU A 53 0.87 9.95 -3.92
C LEU A 53 -0.11 8.89 -3.40
N ASP A 54 -1.20 8.64 -4.13
CA ASP A 54 -2.13 7.55 -3.84
C ASP A 54 -1.44 6.18 -3.95
N HIS A 55 -0.61 5.99 -4.98
CA HIS A 55 0.18 4.78 -5.16
C HIS A 55 1.18 4.56 -4.02
N VAL A 56 1.96 5.59 -3.65
CA VAL A 56 2.91 5.53 -2.53
C VAL A 56 2.19 5.23 -1.22
N THR A 57 1.04 5.86 -1.00
CA THR A 57 0.21 5.60 0.18
C THR A 57 -0.26 4.15 0.22
N ALA A 58 -0.74 3.61 -0.89
CA ALA A 58 -1.18 2.22 -1.00
C ALA A 58 -0.03 1.24 -0.73
N VAL A 59 1.15 1.47 -1.31
CA VAL A 59 2.35 0.64 -1.11
C VAL A 59 2.83 0.71 0.35
N ASN A 60 2.81 1.90 0.96
CA ASN A 60 3.19 2.05 2.36
C ASN A 60 2.21 1.32 3.30
N GLN A 61 0.91 1.41 3.02
CA GLN A 61 -0.11 0.66 3.76
C GLN A 61 0.08 -0.85 3.61
N LEU A 62 0.37 -1.33 2.40
CA LEU A 62 0.68 -2.73 2.12
C LEU A 62 1.87 -3.20 2.97
N ALA A 63 3.00 -2.50 2.90
CA ALA A 63 4.23 -2.86 3.60
C ALA A 63 4.08 -2.81 5.13
N CYS A 64 3.42 -1.77 5.66
CA CYS A 64 3.17 -1.67 7.10
C CYS A 64 2.25 -2.79 7.60
N THR A 65 1.17 -3.07 6.86
CA THR A 65 0.19 -4.09 7.23
C THR A 65 0.81 -5.49 7.16
N ALA A 66 1.58 -5.80 6.11
CA ALA A 66 2.31 -7.07 5.98
C ALA A 66 3.28 -7.29 7.14
N ARG A 67 4.12 -6.30 7.48
CA ARG A 67 5.06 -6.42 8.61
C ARG A 67 4.36 -6.65 9.94
N GLN A 68 3.28 -5.91 10.18
CA GLN A 68 2.52 -6.04 11.42
C GLN A 68 1.85 -7.42 11.50
N LEU A 69 1.19 -7.85 10.42
CA LEU A 69 0.55 -9.16 10.34
C LEU A 69 1.55 -10.29 10.56
N ARG A 70 2.69 -10.26 9.85
CA ARG A 70 3.77 -11.24 9.99
C ARG A 70 4.24 -11.36 11.43
N ARG A 71 4.52 -10.24 12.08
CA ARG A 71 4.97 -10.20 13.48
C ARG A 71 3.92 -10.80 14.39
N ASP A 72 2.68 -10.37 14.27
CA ASP A 72 1.61 -10.80 15.17
C ASP A 72 1.34 -12.29 15.03
N VAL A 73 1.26 -12.83 13.81
CA VAL A 73 1.08 -14.27 13.58
C VAL A 73 2.28 -15.07 14.09
N SER A 74 3.52 -14.56 13.93
CA SER A 74 4.72 -15.19 14.49
C SER A 74 4.73 -15.21 16.02
N ASP A 75 4.16 -14.18 16.65
CA ASP A 75 4.02 -14.02 18.11
C ASP A 75 2.76 -14.73 18.67
N GLY A 76 2.03 -15.48 17.83
CA GLY A 76 0.81 -16.19 18.22
C GLY A 76 -0.43 -15.30 18.43
N GLN A 77 -0.40 -14.06 17.96
CA GLN A 77 -1.44 -13.04 18.11
C GLN A 77 -2.39 -13.04 16.91
N PHE A 78 -3.45 -13.84 16.98
CA PHE A 78 -4.31 -14.10 15.82
C PHE A 78 -5.62 -13.30 15.76
N LYS A 79 -6.00 -12.64 16.87
CA LYS A 79 -7.29 -11.94 17.03
C LYS A 79 -7.66 -11.00 15.88
N TYR A 80 -6.66 -10.39 15.25
CA TYR A 80 -6.86 -9.41 14.18
C TYR A 80 -6.29 -9.85 12.83
N ALA A 81 -5.93 -11.13 12.66
CA ALA A 81 -5.29 -11.62 11.44
C ALA A 81 -6.22 -11.48 10.23
N ALA A 82 -7.47 -11.95 10.30
CA ALA A 82 -8.44 -11.80 9.21
C ALA A 82 -8.67 -10.33 8.82
N HIS A 83 -8.80 -9.44 9.81
CA HIS A 83 -8.95 -8.01 9.56
C HIS A 83 -7.73 -7.42 8.84
N LYS A 84 -6.51 -7.75 9.28
CA LYS A 84 -5.27 -7.27 8.67
C LYS A 84 -5.08 -7.81 7.25
N ILE A 85 -5.50 -9.03 6.98
CA ILE A 85 -5.51 -9.60 5.62
C ILE A 85 -6.50 -8.85 4.72
N ALA A 86 -7.68 -8.49 5.24
CA ALA A 86 -8.63 -7.66 4.50
C ALA A 86 -8.06 -6.25 4.20
N LEU A 87 -7.30 -5.65 5.12
CA LEU A 87 -6.59 -4.39 4.87
C LEU A 87 -5.50 -4.54 3.80
N LEU A 88 -4.76 -5.66 3.82
CA LEU A 88 -3.80 -6.03 2.77
C LEU A 88 -4.49 -6.11 1.41
N TYR A 89 -5.60 -6.84 1.31
CA TYR A 89 -6.41 -6.94 0.09
C TYR A 89 -6.87 -5.57 -0.42
N HIS A 90 -7.30 -4.69 0.49
CA HIS A 90 -7.69 -3.33 0.14
C HIS A 90 -6.52 -2.51 -0.41
N ALA A 91 -5.35 -2.57 0.24
CA ALA A 91 -4.14 -1.87 -0.21
C ALA A 91 -3.66 -2.36 -1.58
N VAL A 92 -3.73 -3.67 -1.84
CA VAL A 92 -3.45 -4.25 -3.18
C VAL A 92 -4.40 -3.66 -4.22
N ASN A 93 -5.69 -3.56 -3.92
CA ASN A 93 -6.70 -2.97 -4.81
C ASN A 93 -6.55 -1.45 -5.01
N LEU A 94 -5.78 -0.76 -4.19
CA LEU A 94 -5.40 0.63 -4.40
C LEU A 94 -4.13 0.75 -5.27
N SER A 95 -3.19 -0.19 -5.15
CA SER A 95 -1.95 -0.18 -5.92
C SER A 95 -2.18 -0.47 -7.41
N LYS A 96 -1.90 0.42 -8.36
CA LYS A 96 -2.19 0.20 -9.80
C LYS A 96 -1.33 -0.89 -10.49
N VAL A 97 -0.42 -1.55 -9.78
CA VAL A 97 0.62 -2.44 -10.34
C VAL A 97 0.51 -3.84 -9.71
N HIS A 98 0.61 -4.91 -10.52
CA HIS A 98 0.64 -6.32 -10.09
C HIS A 98 -0.51 -6.81 -9.17
N ARG A 99 -1.72 -6.26 -9.32
CA ARG A 99 -2.89 -6.58 -8.47
C ARG A 99 -3.30 -8.06 -8.50
N ASP A 100 -3.37 -8.67 -9.67
CA ASP A 100 -4.13 -9.92 -9.84
C ASP A 100 -3.48 -11.15 -9.20
N VAL A 101 -2.16 -11.20 -9.13
CA VAL A 101 -1.44 -12.35 -8.53
C VAL A 101 -1.61 -12.33 -7.01
N LEU A 102 -1.29 -11.21 -6.38
CA LEU A 102 -1.35 -11.07 -4.93
C LEU A 102 -2.80 -11.11 -4.42
N ARG A 103 -3.75 -10.54 -5.18
CA ARG A 103 -5.17 -10.60 -4.87
C ARG A 103 -5.70 -12.03 -4.82
N LYS A 104 -5.43 -12.83 -5.86
CA LYS A 104 -5.86 -14.24 -5.90
C LYS A 104 -5.27 -15.03 -4.74
N ARG A 105 -3.99 -14.80 -4.44
CA ARG A 105 -3.33 -15.47 -3.32
C ARG A 105 -4.02 -15.15 -2.00
N ILE A 106 -4.30 -13.88 -1.72
CA ILE A 106 -5.05 -13.49 -0.52
C ILE A 106 -6.40 -14.21 -0.46
N GLU A 107 -7.12 -14.32 -1.57
CA GLU A 107 -8.44 -14.97 -1.66
C GLU A 107 -8.39 -16.49 -1.35
N GLU A 108 -7.26 -17.18 -1.60
CA GLU A 108 -7.13 -18.65 -1.45
C GLU A 108 -7.43 -19.16 -0.04
N HIS A 109 -6.92 -18.46 0.99
CA HIS A 109 -7.01 -18.90 2.38
C HIS A 109 -7.73 -17.90 3.29
N PHE A 110 -8.32 -16.84 2.74
CA PHE A 110 -8.98 -15.82 3.54
C PHE A 110 -10.11 -16.38 4.40
N GLU A 111 -10.96 -17.25 3.84
CA GLU A 111 -12.10 -17.80 4.57
C GLU A 111 -11.66 -18.76 5.68
N ASP A 112 -10.62 -19.57 5.46
CA ASP A 112 -10.04 -20.46 6.47
C ASP A 112 -9.53 -19.66 7.68
N ILE A 113 -8.85 -18.54 7.43
CA ILE A 113 -8.31 -17.66 8.47
C ILE A 113 -9.43 -16.94 9.21
N LYS A 114 -10.45 -16.49 8.48
CA LYS A 114 -11.63 -15.86 9.08
C LYS A 114 -12.34 -16.82 10.03
N ILE A 115 -12.61 -18.06 9.61
CA ILE A 115 -13.22 -19.09 10.45
C ILE A 115 -12.34 -19.38 11.69
N ALA A 116 -11.03 -19.55 11.49
CA ALA A 116 -10.10 -19.81 12.58
C ALA A 116 -10.03 -18.68 13.62
N THR A 117 -10.28 -17.43 13.20
CA THR A 117 -10.16 -16.24 14.06
C THR A 117 -11.49 -15.78 14.65
N GLU A 118 -12.63 -16.08 14.03
CA GLU A 118 -13.98 -15.75 14.54
C GLU A 118 -14.46 -16.70 15.66
N THR A 119 -13.87 -17.90 15.77
CA THR A 119 -14.29 -18.92 16.75
C THR A 119 -13.78 -18.67 18.18
N SER A 120 -13.15 -17.53 18.46
CA SER A 120 -12.49 -17.24 19.75
C SER A 120 -13.24 -16.20 20.61
N ASP A 121 -14.13 -16.67 21.49
CA ASP A 121 -14.39 -16.11 22.84
C ASP A 121 -15.19 -17.15 23.69
N PRO A 122 -14.94 -17.32 25.03
CA PRO A 122 -14.05 -18.37 25.64
C PRO A 122 -14.77 -19.34 26.63
N PRO A 123 -14.13 -20.26 27.43
CA PRO A 123 -12.70 -20.57 27.62
C PRO A 123 -12.32 -22.06 27.47
N GLN A 124 -11.32 -22.37 26.64
CA GLN A 124 -10.51 -23.58 26.84
C GLN A 124 -9.03 -23.22 26.75
N GLU A 125 -8.27 -23.74 27.70
CA GLU A 125 -6.83 -23.55 27.95
C GLU A 125 -5.92 -24.16 26.84
N THR A 126 -6.47 -24.39 25.66
CA THR A 126 -5.77 -24.83 24.46
C THR A 126 -6.12 -23.85 23.36
N ALA A 127 -5.18 -22.94 23.05
CA ALA A 127 -5.34 -21.87 22.07
C ALA A 127 -6.07 -22.32 20.78
N PRO A 128 -7.22 -21.71 20.41
CA PRO A 128 -7.74 -21.80 19.05
C PRO A 128 -6.86 -20.88 18.19
N GLY A 129 -5.69 -21.38 17.83
CA GLY A 129 -4.73 -20.68 16.98
C GLY A 129 -4.98 -21.00 15.52
N LEU A 130 -4.41 -20.18 14.63
CA LEU A 130 -4.19 -20.63 13.26
C LEU A 130 -3.33 -21.90 13.29
N GLY A 131 -3.69 -22.90 12.50
CA GLY A 131 -2.85 -24.08 12.29
C GLY A 131 -1.47 -23.69 11.75
N PRO A 132 -0.42 -24.51 11.97
CA PRO A 132 0.95 -24.19 11.55
C PRO A 132 1.07 -23.94 10.04
N GLU A 133 0.23 -24.60 9.23
CA GLU A 133 0.17 -24.39 7.78
C GLU A 133 -0.33 -22.99 7.42
N LEU A 134 -1.41 -22.52 8.06
CA LEU A 134 -1.94 -21.17 7.83
C LEU A 134 -0.99 -20.09 8.37
N VAL A 135 -0.28 -20.38 9.47
CA VAL A 135 0.79 -19.51 9.98
C VAL A 135 1.90 -19.36 8.95
N SER A 136 2.41 -20.47 8.41
CA SER A 136 3.44 -20.46 7.35
C SER A 136 2.96 -19.66 6.15
N TRP A 137 1.73 -19.93 5.71
CA TRP A 137 1.13 -19.22 4.58
C TRP A 137 1.04 -17.71 4.81
N VAL A 138 0.61 -17.25 5.99
CA VAL A 138 0.54 -15.81 6.29
C VAL A 138 1.94 -15.19 6.28
N VAL A 139 2.95 -15.88 6.80
CA VAL A 139 4.33 -15.39 6.79
C VAL A 139 4.85 -15.30 5.36
N GLU A 140 4.64 -16.32 4.54
CA GLU A 140 5.01 -16.33 3.12
C GLU A 140 4.30 -15.21 2.35
N LEU A 141 3.00 -15.00 2.58
CA LEU A 141 2.24 -13.91 1.97
C LEU A 141 2.82 -12.52 2.31
N CYS A 142 3.43 -12.36 3.49
CA CYS A 142 3.98 -11.09 3.94
C CYS A 142 5.45 -10.85 3.53
N ASP A 143 6.16 -11.90 3.12
CA ASP A 143 7.59 -11.86 2.76
C ASP A 143 7.82 -11.71 1.22
N GLU A 144 6.75 -11.82 0.41
CA GLU A 144 6.72 -11.53 -1.04
C GLU A 144 6.60 -10.03 -1.37
#